data_AF-A0A2L2Z5H6-F1
#
_entry.id   AF-A0A2L2Z5H6-F1
#
_cell.length_a   1.000
_cell.length_b   1.000
_cell.length_c   1.000
_cell.angle_alpha   90.00
_cell.angle_beta   90.00
_cell.angle_gamma   90.00
#
_symmetry.space_group_name_H-M   'P 1'
#
loop_
_entity.id
_entity.type
_entity.pdbx_description
1 polymer ?
#
loop_
_entity_poly.entity_id
_entity_poly.type
_entity_poly.pdbx_seq_one_letter_code
_entity_poly.pdbx_strand_id
1 'polypeptide(L)' 'ACSICDKTFLREENFKKHSLVHTEKKIYSCSVCNKTFSEKIYLNEHLLVHSGKKTYACHVCNKTFTQKSTLNEHSLIHTQ' A
#
# COMPACT_ATOMS: atom_id res chain seq x y z
N ALA A 1 -15.92 14.21 9.09
CA ALA A 1 -16.49 13.03 8.42
C ALA A 1 -16.53 13.29 6.91
N CYS A 2 -16.44 12.26 6.07
CA CYS A 2 -16.60 12.41 4.63
C CYS A 2 -18.08 12.42 4.25
N SER A 3 -18.45 13.37 3.40
CA SER A 3 -19.84 13.59 2.96
C SER A 3 -20.33 12.58 1.91
N ILE A 4 -19.41 11.79 1.35
CA ILE A 4 -19.68 10.82 0.26
C ILE A 4 -19.73 9.40 0.82
N CYS A 5 -18.93 9.11 1.83
CA CYS A 5 -19.04 7.89 2.62
C CYS A 5 -18.77 8.26 4.08
N ASP A 6 -19.59 7.78 5.02
CA ASP A 6 -19.60 8.16 6.45
C ASP A 6 -18.31 7.85 7.25
N LYS A 7 -17.17 7.69 6.59
CA LYS A 7 -15.86 7.56 7.19
C LYS A 7 -15.46 8.86 7.91
N THR A 8 -15.02 8.69 9.14
CA THR A 8 -14.51 9.79 9.96
C THR A 8 -13.00 9.68 10.08
N PHE A 9 -12.32 10.83 9.96
CA PHE A 9 -10.87 10.93 10.00
C PHE A 9 -10.50 11.88 11.12
N LEU A 10 -9.52 11.51 11.94
CA LEU A 10 -9.02 12.32 13.05
C LEU A 10 -8.11 13.46 12.59
N ARG A 11 -7.57 13.37 11.36
CA ARG A 11 -6.61 14.31 10.82
C ARG A 11 -7.03 14.81 9.44
N GLU A 12 -6.82 16.10 9.20
CA GLU A 12 -7.21 16.76 7.95
C GLU A 12 -6.43 16.21 6.75
N GLU A 13 -5.14 15.89 6.89
CA GLU A 13 -4.37 15.31 5.80
C GLU A 13 -4.91 13.96 5.33
N ASN A 14 -5.40 13.14 6.26
CA ASN A 14 -6.01 11.85 5.95
C ASN A 14 -7.37 12.03 5.30
N PHE A 15 -8.15 13.02 5.73
CA PHE A 15 -9.41 13.39 5.09
C PHE A 15 -9.19 13.88 3.65
N LYS A 16 -8.20 14.76 3.41
CA LYS A 16 -7.86 15.23 2.05
C LYS A 16 -7.44 14.08 1.14
N LYS A 17 -6.55 13.19 1.61
CA LYS A 17 -6.16 11.98 0.88
C LYS A 17 -7.35 11.09 0.57
N HIS A 18 -8.24 10.90 1.53
CA HIS A 18 -9.45 10.09 1.34
C HIS A 18 -10.40 10.71 0.32
N SER A 19 -10.67 12.00 0.39
CA SER A 19 -11.57 12.70 -0.52
C SER A 19 -11.13 12.57 -1.98
N LEU A 20 -9.82 12.41 -2.24
CA LEU A 20 -9.30 12.18 -3.59
C LEU A 20 -9.78 10.85 -4.20
N VAL A 21 -10.08 9.83 -3.37
CA VAL A 21 -10.63 8.54 -3.84
C VAL A 21 -11.98 8.73 -4.54
N HIS A 22 -12.76 9.73 -4.12
CA HIS A 22 -14.06 10.02 -4.73
C HIS A 22 -13.97 10.89 -5.98
N THR A 23 -12.84 11.53 -6.24
CA THR A 23 -12.73 12.57 -7.28
C THR A 23 -12.27 12.08 -8.65
N GLU A 24 -12.17 10.77 -8.91
CA GLU A 24 -11.57 10.18 -10.14
C GLU A 24 -10.16 10.69 -10.50
N LYS A 25 -9.59 11.60 -9.69
CA LYS A 25 -8.24 12.10 -9.81
C LYS A 25 -7.31 10.96 -9.47
N LYS A 26 -6.80 10.30 -10.50
CA LYS A 26 -5.70 9.33 -10.37
C LYS A 26 -4.53 10.01 -9.65
N ILE A 27 -4.35 9.72 -8.36
CA ILE A 27 -3.34 10.42 -7.56
C ILE A 27 -1.95 9.98 -7.99
N TYR A 28 -1.72 8.66 -7.99
CA TYR A 28 -0.44 8.05 -8.36
C TYR A 28 -0.70 6.83 -9.24
N SER A 29 -0.38 6.93 -10.53
CA SER A 29 -0.52 5.83 -11.47
C SER A 29 0.79 5.08 -11.70
N CYS A 30 0.70 3.77 -11.83
CA CYS A 30 1.78 2.93 -12.31
C CYS A 30 1.94 3.12 -13.81
N SER A 31 3.14 3.49 -14.26
CA SER A 31 3.46 3.64 -15.69
C SER A 31 3.49 2.32 -16.46
N VAL A 32 3.61 1.18 -15.76
CA VAL A 32 3.73 -0.15 -16.38
C VAL A 32 2.35 -0.78 -16.63
N CYS A 33 1.43 -0.70 -15.66
CA CYS A 33 0.13 -1.38 -15.74
C CYS A 33 -1.08 -0.45 -15.53
N ASN A 34 -0.88 0.86 -15.46
CA ASN A 34 -1.92 1.89 -15.28
C ASN A 34 -2.78 1.75 -14.01
N LYS A 35 -2.38 0.88 -13.06
CA LYS A 35 -3.00 0.80 -11.72
C LYS A 35 -2.79 2.11 -10.96
N THR A 36 -3.77 2.48 -10.14
CA THR A 36 -3.76 3.74 -9.39
C THR A 36 -3.71 3.46 -7.90
N PHE A 37 -2.96 4.29 -7.18
CA PHE A 37 -2.78 4.21 -5.73
C PHE A 37 -3.15 5.54 -5.09
N SER A 38 -3.67 5.46 -3.87
CA SER A 38 -4.01 6.62 -3.04
C SER A 38 -2.77 7.35 -2.51
N GLU A 39 -1.65 6.64 -2.37
CA GLU A 39 -0.41 7.18 -1.80
C GLU A 39 0.81 6.73 -2.60
N LYS A 40 1.83 7.61 -2.64
CA LYS A 40 3.09 7.35 -3.35
C LYS A 40 3.85 6.15 -2.78
N ILE A 41 3.76 5.91 -1.47
CA ILE A 41 4.41 4.75 -0.82
C ILE A 41 3.87 3.45 -1.42
N TYR A 42 2.54 3.33 -1.56
CA TYR A 42 1.92 2.15 -2.16
C TYR A 42 2.25 1.98 -3.64
N LEU A 43 2.36 3.08 -4.40
CA LEU A 43 2.86 3.01 -5.77
C LEU A 43 4.32 2.50 -5.82
N ASN A 44 5.19 3.02 -4.96
CA ASN A 44 6.59 2.59 -4.90
C ASN A 44 6.72 1.10 -4.54
N GLU A 45 5.98 0.63 -3.52
CA GLU A 45 5.93 -0.79 -3.17
C GLU A 45 5.39 -1.64 -4.32
N HIS A 46 4.38 -1.14 -5.04
CA HIS A 46 3.86 -1.83 -6.21
C HIS A 46 4.89 -1.93 -7.36
N LEU A 47 5.70 -0.89 -7.59
CA LEU A 47 6.76 -0.92 -8.60
C LEU A 47 7.83 -1.99 -8.31
N LEU A 48 7.99 -2.40 -7.05
CA LEU A 48 8.86 -3.53 -6.68
C LEU A 48 8.39 -4.85 -7.28
N VAL A 49 7.08 -5.03 -7.47
CA VAL A 49 6.48 -6.20 -8.13
C VAL A 49 6.94 -6.26 -9.60
N HIS A 50 6.91 -5.13 -10.30
CA HIS A 50 7.38 -5.05 -11.69
C HIS A 50 8.89 -5.22 -11.81
N SER A 51 9.65 -4.74 -10.82
CA SER A 51 11.11 -4.85 -10.81
C SER A 51 11.61 -6.23 -10.34
N GLY A 52 10.73 -7.09 -9.84
CA GLY A 52 11.11 -8.35 -9.18
C GLY A 52 11.92 -8.18 -7.89
N LYS A 53 12.07 -6.93 -7.40
CA LYS A 53 12.84 -6.61 -6.20
C LYS A 53 12.02 -6.99 -4.98
N LYS A 54 12.35 -8.10 -4.33
CA LYS A 54 11.74 -8.46 -3.05
C LYS A 54 12.64 -7.95 -1.93
N THR A 55 12.21 -6.87 -1.29
CA THR A 55 13.01 -6.09 -0.33
C THR A 55 12.94 -6.64 1.09
N TYR A 56 11.87 -7.36 1.43
CA TYR A 56 11.64 -7.82 2.80
C TYR A 56 11.85 -9.34 2.87
N ALA A 57 12.91 -9.78 3.54
CA ALA A 57 13.21 -11.20 3.71
C ALA A 57 12.81 -11.68 5.10
N CYS A 58 12.22 -12.87 5.17
CA CYS A 58 12.04 -13.60 6.40
C CYS A 58 13.38 -14.22 6.82
N HIS A 59 13.83 -13.94 8.04
CA HIS A 59 15.10 -14.49 8.55
C HIS A 59 15.02 -15.98 8.92
N VAL A 60 13.81 -16.54 9.06
CA VAL A 60 13.61 -17.94 9.44
C VAL A 60 13.65 -18.87 8.23
N CYS A 61 12.96 -18.52 7.15
CA CYS A 61 12.82 -19.39 5.98
C CYS A 61 13.28 -18.77 4.66
N ASN A 62 13.92 -17.59 4.71
CA ASN A 62 14.43 -16.83 3.57
C ASN A 62 13.39 -16.48 2.48
N LYS A 63 12.09 -16.65 2.76
CA LYS A 63 11.03 -16.17 1.87
C LYS A 63 11.06 -14.65 1.80
N THR A 64 10.87 -14.13 0.60
CA THR A 64 10.97 -12.70 0.32
C THR A 64 9.63 -12.12 -0.13
N PHE A 65 9.35 -10.91 0.32
CA PHE A 65 8.07 -10.19 0.18
C PHE A 65 8.32 -8.78 -0.36
N THR A 66 7.30 -8.21 -0.99
CA THR A 66 7.32 -6.84 -1.55
C THR A 66 6.81 -5.79 -0.56
N GLN A 67 6.12 -6.21 0.51
CA GLN A 67 5.57 -5.34 1.55
C GLN A 67 5.96 -5.82 2.94
N LYS A 68 6.23 -4.87 3.85
CA LYS A 68 6.59 -5.18 5.25
C LYS A 68 5.43 -5.79 6.03
N SER A 69 4.21 -5.32 5.79
CA SER A 69 2.99 -5.85 6.42
C SER A 69 2.83 -7.35 6.14
N THR A 70 3.02 -7.76 4.89
CA THR A 70 2.96 -9.18 4.49
C THR A 70 4.07 -10.02 5.13
N LEU A 71 5.29 -9.48 5.26
CA LEU A 71 6.35 -10.16 6.00
C LEU A 71 5.99 -10.33 7.49
N ASN A 72 5.40 -9.31 8.12
CA ASN A 72 5.01 -9.37 9.52
C ASN A 72 3.94 -10.45 9.75
N GLU A 73 2.90 -10.46 8.91
CA GLU A 73 1.87 -11.51 8.93
C GLU A 73 2.47 -12.90 8.70
N HIS A 74 3.36 -13.03 7.72
CA HIS A 74 4.09 -14.28 7.48
C HIS A 74 4.91 -14.71 8.69
N SER A 75 5.54 -13.78 9.41
CA SER A 75 6.41 -14.11 10.55
C SER A 75 5.62 -14.76 11.70
N LEU A 76 4.32 -14.53 11.78
CA LEU A 76 3.45 -15.17 12.78
C LEU A 76 3.41 -16.69 12.63
N ILE A 77 3.58 -17.23 11.41
CA ILE A 77 3.57 -18.68 11.19
C ILE A 77 4.78 -19.38 11.81
N HIS A 78 5.89 -18.65 12.01
CA HIS A 78 7.12 -19.19 12.61
C HIS A 78 7.12 -19.04 14.14
N THR A 79 6.18 -18.27 14.67
CA THR A 79 6.01 -18.06 16.11
C THR A 79 5.01 -19.05 16.71
N GLN A 80 4.24 -19.75 15.86
CA GLN A 80 3.26 -20.77 16.24
C GLN A 80 3.87 -22.17 16.31
#